data_AF-A0A8J3N8V2-F1
#
_entry.id   AF-A0A8J3N8V2-F1
#
_cell.length_a   1.000
_cell.length_b   1.000
_cell.length_c   1.000
_cell.angle_alpha   90.00
_cell.angle_beta   90.00
_cell.angle_gamma   90.00
#
_symmetry.space_group_name_H-M   'P 1'
#
loop_
_entity.id
_entity.type
_entity.pdbx_description
1 polymer ?
#
loop_
_entity_poly.entity_id
_entity_poly.type
_entity_poly.pdbx_seq_one_letter_code
_entity_poly.pdbx_strand_id
1 'polypeptide(L)'
;MASSSSWRELLKGLIAVPSERAAAAERIGLNPITFVRWVQGTSKPTMQNLIELPNAFPAHREEFIDLIEQEYGIHLRDSQPITPSVFSPEQAIPSEFLLKVLGEYARASGPFAAWYIRTQCLEQLLSLLDPGKEGMDISIIRCIPPRSEGVHVQSLCEVMGIGNPPWPSGVDRRLLFLGSESLAGWVVEHSEPSVIQDFGSPGLLPFRITTGEKSAAAYPILRAGKIGGCLMASSNIENAWTPLRLYCLDAYAKLLALPMGETDFYESQRIALREMTILAPSREQHLLLEFQDRLRQLRRAQHTLSIVQAETLVLQQMEAALMIESE
;
A
#
# COMPACT_ATOMS: atom_id res chain seq x y z
N MET A 1 -15.24 12.27 42.05
CA MET A 1 -14.24 12.00 41.01
C MET A 1 -14.21 13.22 40.11
N ALA A 2 -13.07 13.90 40.00
CA ALA A 2 -12.97 15.11 39.18
C ALA A 2 -13.01 14.69 37.70
N SER A 3 -14.01 15.17 36.97
CA SER A 3 -14.11 14.96 35.52
C SER A 3 -12.93 15.66 34.83
N SER A 4 -12.05 14.87 34.22
CA SER A 4 -10.91 15.39 33.46
C SER A 4 -11.41 16.11 32.20
N SER A 5 -10.89 17.30 31.90
CA SER A 5 -11.36 18.11 30.75
C SER A 5 -10.73 17.73 29.40
N SER A 6 -9.69 16.88 29.40
CA SER A 6 -9.06 16.35 28.18
C SER A 6 -8.42 14.99 28.45
N TRP A 7 -8.23 14.19 27.40
CA TRP A 7 -7.58 12.87 27.52
C TRP A 7 -6.12 13.00 28.02
N ARG A 8 -5.44 14.13 27.78
CA ARG A 8 -4.08 14.38 28.29
C ARG A 8 -4.05 14.57 29.80
N GLU A 9 -5.04 15.27 30.36
CA GLU A 9 -5.14 15.43 31.82
C GLU A 9 -5.54 14.11 32.49
N LEU A 10 -6.41 13.32 31.85
CA LEU A 10 -6.71 11.95 32.30
C LEU A 10 -5.44 11.08 32.30
N LEU A 11 -4.69 11.09 31.18
CA LEU A 11 -3.45 10.34 31.04
C LEU A 11 -2.42 10.75 32.10
N LYS A 12 -2.26 12.05 32.35
CA LYS A 12 -1.35 12.60 33.36
C LYS A 12 -1.64 12.08 34.77
N GLY A 13 -2.92 11.94 35.13
CA GLY A 13 -3.32 11.34 36.40
C GLY A 13 -2.95 9.86 36.50
N LEU A 14 -3.18 9.10 35.42
CA LEU A 14 -2.98 7.65 35.38
C LEU A 14 -1.52 7.21 35.25
N ILE A 15 -0.63 8.06 34.72
CA ILE A 15 0.81 7.76 34.59
C ILE A 15 1.67 8.31 35.74
N ALA A 16 1.04 8.87 36.78
CA ALA A 16 1.75 9.43 37.94
C ALA A 16 2.57 8.36 38.68
N VAL A 17 2.11 7.10 38.68
CA VAL A 17 2.80 5.96 39.26
C VAL A 17 3.72 5.31 38.21
N PRO A 18 5.04 5.25 38.43
CA PRO A 18 6.00 4.75 37.44
C PRO A 18 5.77 3.29 37.00
N SER A 19 5.31 2.42 37.90
CA SER A 19 5.02 1.00 37.60
C SER A 19 3.79 0.83 36.74
N GLU A 20 2.71 1.58 37.00
CA GLU A 20 1.49 1.55 36.19
C GLU A 20 1.72 2.11 34.79
N ARG A 21 2.53 3.19 34.70
CA ARG A 21 2.98 3.74 33.42
C ARG A 21 3.76 2.72 32.59
N ALA A 22 4.67 1.97 33.21
CA ALA A 22 5.45 0.94 32.52
C ALA A 22 4.54 -0.19 32.02
N ALA A 23 3.65 -0.69 32.88
CA ALA A 23 2.71 -1.75 32.54
C ALA A 23 1.71 -1.33 31.44
N ALA A 24 1.23 -0.08 31.47
CA ALA A 24 0.35 0.45 30.44
C ALA A 24 1.06 0.61 29.09
N ALA A 25 2.32 1.05 29.09
CA ALA A 25 3.09 1.22 27.88
C ALA A 25 3.40 -0.14 27.22
N GLU A 26 3.69 -1.16 28.03
CA GLU A 26 3.92 -2.54 27.57
C GLU A 26 2.69 -3.13 26.86
N ARG A 27 1.47 -2.92 27.38
CA ARG A 27 0.23 -3.44 26.79
C ARG A 27 -0.02 -3.00 25.34
N ILE A 28 0.45 -1.81 24.98
CA ILE A 28 0.24 -1.23 23.64
C ILE A 28 1.56 -1.07 22.86
N GLY A 29 2.64 -1.72 23.31
CA GLY A 29 3.91 -1.77 22.57
C GLY A 29 4.67 -0.44 22.49
N LEU A 30 4.50 0.45 23.46
CA LEU A 30 5.15 1.78 23.49
C LEU A 30 6.25 1.88 24.55
N ASN A 31 7.15 2.84 24.35
CA ASN A 31 8.11 3.23 25.38
C ASN A 31 7.41 4.05 26.48
N PRO A 32 7.60 3.77 27.78
CA PRO A 32 6.97 4.52 28.88
C PRO A 32 7.21 6.04 28.86
N ILE A 33 8.34 6.49 28.28
CA ILE A 33 8.65 7.92 28.15
C ILE A 33 7.72 8.65 27.16
N THR A 34 7.10 7.91 26.23
CA THR A 34 6.20 8.44 25.20
C THR A 34 4.95 9.07 25.82
N PHE A 35 4.37 8.45 26.86
CA PHE A 35 3.22 9.03 27.57
C PHE A 35 3.56 10.36 28.25
N VAL A 36 4.75 10.45 28.85
CA VAL A 36 5.22 11.70 29.47
C VAL A 36 5.33 12.81 28.42
N ARG A 37 5.87 12.48 27.24
CA ARG A 37 6.01 13.43 26.13
C ARG A 37 4.68 13.87 25.54
N TRP A 38 3.65 13.01 25.52
CA TRP A 38 2.29 13.37 25.09
C TRP A 38 1.61 14.31 26.07
N VAL A 39 1.73 14.03 27.38
CA VAL A 39 1.21 14.90 28.45
C VAL A 39 1.88 16.26 28.43
N GLN A 40 3.20 16.31 28.21
CA GLN A 40 3.98 17.55 28.14
C GLN A 40 3.84 18.30 26.79
N GLY A 41 3.17 17.71 25.80
CA GLY A 41 3.02 18.29 24.46
C GLY A 41 4.30 18.31 23.61
N THR A 42 5.38 17.68 24.06
CA THR A 42 6.67 17.63 23.33
C THR A 42 6.66 16.67 22.15
N SER A 43 5.64 15.81 22.05
CA SER A 43 5.39 14.96 20.88
C SER A 43 3.90 14.79 20.66
N LYS A 44 3.47 14.73 19.39
CA LYS A 44 2.08 14.46 19.03
C LYS A 44 1.88 12.94 18.83
N PRO A 45 0.86 12.32 19.44
CA PRO A 45 0.53 10.92 19.16
C PRO A 45 0.08 10.78 17.69
N THR A 46 0.43 9.67 17.06
CA THR A 46 -0.14 9.27 15.76
C THR A 46 -1.59 8.83 15.94
N MET A 47 -2.35 8.71 14.84
CA MET A 47 -3.73 8.23 14.91
C MET A 47 -3.82 6.83 15.53
N GLN A 48 -2.92 5.91 15.15
CA GLN A 48 -2.85 4.57 15.74
C GLN A 48 -2.63 4.62 17.27
N ASN A 49 -1.76 5.51 17.72
CA ASN A 49 -1.49 5.68 19.14
C ASN A 49 -2.70 6.20 19.93
N LEU A 50 -3.53 7.06 19.32
CA LEU A 50 -4.78 7.52 19.91
C LEU A 50 -5.84 6.42 19.96
N ILE A 51 -5.90 5.57 18.93
CA ILE A 51 -6.80 4.40 18.88
C ILE A 51 -6.43 3.37 19.95
N GLU A 52 -5.14 3.14 20.20
CA GLU A 52 -4.67 2.17 21.20
C GLU A 52 -4.69 2.68 22.65
N LEU A 53 -4.67 4.01 22.85
CA LEU A 53 -4.58 4.59 24.19
C LEU A 53 -5.67 4.11 25.16
N PRO A 54 -6.96 3.99 24.77
CA PRO A 54 -8.00 3.41 25.63
C PRO A 54 -7.70 1.96 26.06
N ASN A 55 -7.03 1.16 25.22
CA ASN A 55 -6.68 -0.23 25.51
C ASN A 55 -5.56 -0.34 26.56
N ALA A 56 -4.71 0.69 26.67
CA ALA A 56 -3.70 0.76 27.72
C ALA A 56 -4.32 0.92 29.13
N PHE A 57 -5.56 1.42 29.24
CA PHE A 57 -6.23 1.70 30.52
C PHE A 57 -7.67 1.15 30.56
N PRO A 58 -7.86 -0.18 30.71
CA PRO A 58 -9.19 -0.80 30.62
C PRO A 58 -10.25 -0.22 31.56
N ALA A 59 -9.85 0.20 32.78
CA ALA A 59 -10.75 0.81 33.76
C ALA A 59 -11.25 2.22 33.37
N HIS A 60 -10.52 2.91 32.49
CA HIS A 60 -10.81 4.27 32.02
C HIS A 60 -11.08 4.32 30.51
N ARG A 61 -11.33 3.15 29.90
CA ARG A 61 -11.44 3.00 28.45
C ARG A 61 -12.50 3.92 27.85
N GLU A 62 -13.72 3.89 28.39
CA GLU A 62 -14.82 4.71 27.87
C GLU A 62 -14.58 6.20 28.06
N GLU A 63 -13.93 6.60 29.16
CA GLU A 63 -13.56 7.99 29.44
C GLU A 63 -12.51 8.51 28.43
N PHE A 64 -11.53 7.67 28.08
CA PHE A 64 -10.58 8.00 27.01
C PHE A 64 -11.24 8.12 25.65
N ILE A 65 -12.16 7.20 25.32
CA ILE A 65 -12.91 7.24 24.07
C ILE A 65 -13.66 8.56 23.97
N ASP A 66 -14.50 8.89 24.93
CA ASP A 66 -15.30 10.11 24.91
C ASP A 66 -14.44 11.38 24.72
N LEU A 67 -13.33 11.48 25.46
CA LEU A 67 -12.44 12.64 25.41
C LEU A 67 -11.67 12.74 24.08
N ILE A 68 -11.28 11.62 23.48
CA ILE A 68 -10.56 11.61 22.20
C ILE A 68 -11.52 11.86 21.04
N GLU A 69 -12.71 11.23 21.05
CA GLU A 69 -13.76 11.48 20.04
C GLU A 69 -14.15 12.96 20.03
N GLN A 70 -14.31 13.57 21.22
CA GLN A 70 -14.63 15.00 21.35
C GLN A 70 -13.52 15.92 20.84
N GLU A 71 -12.24 15.59 21.07
CA GLU A 71 -11.11 16.46 20.69
C GLU A 71 -10.74 16.33 19.21
N TYR A 72 -10.88 15.14 18.62
CA TYR A 72 -10.40 14.84 17.27
C TYR A 72 -11.51 14.58 16.25
N GLY A 73 -12.78 14.47 16.67
CA GLY A 73 -13.91 14.20 15.76
C GLY A 73 -13.86 12.80 15.13
N ILE A 74 -13.21 11.85 15.80
CA ILE A 74 -13.09 10.45 15.35
C ILE A 74 -14.12 9.57 16.07
N HIS A 75 -14.55 8.46 15.46
CA HIS A 75 -15.46 7.48 16.07
C HIS A 75 -14.69 6.21 16.47
N LEU A 76 -14.11 6.23 17.67
CA LEU A 76 -13.38 5.10 18.26
C LEU A 76 -14.31 3.95 18.66
N ARG A 77 -15.60 4.22 18.92
CA ARG A 77 -16.60 3.20 19.27
C ARG A 77 -16.94 2.25 18.13
N ASP A 78 -16.88 2.74 16.90
CA ASP A 78 -17.10 1.94 15.68
C ASP A 78 -15.82 1.23 15.21
N SER A 79 -14.67 1.64 15.76
CA SER A 79 -13.39 0.99 15.57
C SER A 79 -13.29 -0.20 16.52
N GLN A 80 -13.44 -1.43 16.01
CA GLN A 80 -13.10 -2.60 16.84
C GLN A 80 -11.68 -2.44 17.37
N PRO A 81 -11.43 -2.71 18.67
CA PRO A 81 -10.10 -2.62 19.23
C PRO A 81 -9.17 -3.48 18.38
N ILE A 82 -8.14 -2.86 17.82
CA ILE A 82 -6.98 -3.57 17.31
C ILE A 82 -6.24 -4.06 18.57
N THR A 83 -6.81 -5.02 19.28
CA THR A 83 -5.94 -5.93 20.03
C THR A 83 -4.90 -6.40 19.02
N PRO A 84 -3.59 -6.42 19.34
CA PRO A 84 -2.72 -7.41 18.76
C PRO A 84 -3.24 -8.76 19.28
N SER A 85 -4.37 -9.21 18.71
CA SER A 85 -4.51 -10.59 18.32
C SER A 85 -3.16 -10.89 17.71
N VAL A 86 -2.42 -11.78 18.37
CA VAL A 86 -1.24 -12.41 17.81
C VAL A 86 -1.75 -13.03 16.52
N PHE A 87 -1.77 -12.25 15.44
CA PHE A 87 -2.15 -12.72 14.13
C PHE A 87 -1.09 -13.74 13.84
N SER A 88 -1.49 -15.01 13.84
CA SER A 88 -0.56 -16.06 13.48
C SER A 88 -0.07 -15.70 12.07
N PRO A 89 1.24 -15.61 11.81
CA PRO A 89 1.75 -15.36 10.47
C PRO A 89 1.15 -16.32 9.43
N GLU A 90 0.75 -17.51 9.87
CA GLU A 90 0.02 -18.51 9.09
C GLU A 90 -1.34 -18.05 8.53
N GLN A 91 -2.01 -17.11 9.20
CA GLN A 91 -3.26 -16.52 8.70
C GLN A 91 -3.02 -15.58 7.52
N ALA A 92 -1.81 -15.01 7.40
CA ALA A 92 -1.47 -14.09 6.33
C ALA A 92 -0.76 -14.79 5.18
N ILE A 93 0.27 -15.58 5.47
CA ILE A 93 0.98 -16.39 4.46
C ILE A 93 1.09 -17.81 4.99
N PRO A 94 0.27 -18.75 4.49
CA PRO A 94 0.43 -20.16 4.79
C PRO A 94 1.83 -20.65 4.42
N SER A 95 2.48 -21.38 5.32
CA SER A 95 3.85 -21.90 5.11
C SER A 95 3.99 -22.73 3.84
N GLU A 96 2.97 -23.52 3.49
CA GLU A 96 2.94 -24.29 2.25
C GLU A 96 2.98 -23.41 1.00
N PHE A 97 2.29 -22.26 1.04
CA PHE A 97 2.34 -21.30 -0.05
C PHE A 97 3.70 -20.62 -0.15
N LEU A 98 4.28 -20.21 0.98
CA LEU A 98 5.62 -19.63 0.99
C LEU A 98 6.64 -20.60 0.37
N LEU A 99 6.61 -21.88 0.78
CA LEU A 99 7.48 -22.91 0.22
C LEU A 99 7.24 -23.13 -1.28
N LYS A 100 5.99 -23.05 -1.74
CA LYS A 100 5.65 -23.08 -3.16
C LYS A 100 6.29 -21.91 -3.90
N VAL A 101 6.11 -20.68 -3.43
CA VAL A 101 6.69 -19.47 -4.04
C VAL A 101 8.22 -19.54 -4.09
N LEU A 102 8.86 -19.92 -2.98
CA LEU A 102 10.31 -20.09 -2.92
C LEU A 102 10.81 -21.21 -3.82
N GLY A 103 10.07 -22.32 -3.90
CA GLY A 103 10.37 -23.43 -4.79
C GLY A 103 10.31 -23.04 -6.26
N GLU A 104 9.30 -22.27 -6.66
CA GLU A 104 9.19 -21.74 -8.03
C GLU A 104 10.30 -20.72 -8.32
N TYR A 105 10.58 -19.82 -7.39
CA TYR A 105 11.67 -18.85 -7.52
C TYR A 105 13.04 -19.54 -7.68
N ALA A 106 13.27 -20.64 -6.98
CA ALA A 106 14.53 -21.38 -7.05
C ALA A 106 14.68 -22.22 -8.33
N ARG A 107 13.57 -22.70 -8.92
CA ARG A 107 13.60 -23.60 -10.09
C ARG A 107 13.45 -22.89 -11.42
N ALA A 108 12.66 -21.82 -11.46
CA ALA A 108 12.27 -21.20 -12.70
C ALA A 108 12.94 -19.82 -12.85
N SER A 109 13.66 -19.64 -13.95
CA SER A 109 14.27 -18.35 -14.30
C SER A 109 13.47 -17.66 -15.41
N GLY A 110 13.34 -16.34 -15.32
CA GLY A 110 12.85 -15.49 -16.40
C GLY A 110 11.37 -15.09 -16.30
N PRO A 111 10.81 -14.52 -17.39
CA PRO A 111 9.51 -13.82 -17.36
C PRO A 111 8.33 -14.70 -16.95
N PHE A 112 8.35 -15.99 -17.30
CA PHE A 112 7.28 -16.94 -16.96
C PHE A 112 7.21 -17.19 -15.45
N ALA A 113 8.36 -17.41 -14.81
CA ALA A 113 8.46 -17.59 -13.35
C ALA A 113 7.94 -16.35 -12.62
N ALA A 114 8.37 -15.17 -13.08
CA ALA A 114 7.95 -13.90 -12.50
C ALA A 114 6.45 -13.68 -12.63
N TRP A 115 5.88 -13.96 -13.80
CA TRP A 115 4.44 -13.91 -14.02
C TRP A 115 3.69 -14.89 -13.12
N TYR A 116 4.13 -16.16 -13.05
CA TYR A 116 3.47 -17.19 -12.25
C TYR A 116 3.45 -16.83 -10.75
N ILE A 117 4.59 -16.41 -10.19
CA ILE A 117 4.68 -16.01 -8.78
C ILE A 117 3.73 -14.84 -8.49
N ARG A 118 3.71 -13.81 -9.36
CA ARG A 118 2.82 -12.65 -9.20
C ARG A 118 1.35 -13.05 -9.25
N THR A 119 0.96 -13.87 -10.24
CA THR A 119 -0.40 -14.41 -10.36
C THR A 119 -0.83 -15.14 -9.09
N GLN A 120 0.01 -16.07 -8.59
CA GLN A 120 -0.28 -16.83 -7.38
C GLN A 120 -0.39 -15.94 -6.14
N CYS A 121 0.49 -14.93 -6.02
CA CYS A 121 0.42 -13.96 -4.92
C CYS A 121 -0.87 -13.15 -4.96
N LEU A 122 -1.27 -12.66 -6.14
CA LEU A 122 -2.49 -11.88 -6.33
C LEU A 122 -3.75 -12.71 -6.03
N GLU A 123 -3.84 -13.93 -6.56
CA GLU A 123 -4.99 -14.82 -6.31
C GLU A 123 -5.15 -15.14 -4.83
N GLN A 124 -4.05 -15.50 -4.15
CA GLN A 124 -4.14 -15.83 -2.73
C GLN A 124 -4.43 -14.60 -1.88
N LEU A 125 -3.77 -13.48 -2.14
CA LEU A 125 -4.04 -12.25 -1.41
C LEU A 125 -5.51 -11.82 -1.59
N LEU A 126 -6.06 -11.87 -2.82
CA LEU A 126 -7.48 -11.53 -3.03
C LEU A 126 -8.40 -12.44 -2.23
N SER A 127 -8.13 -13.75 -2.16
CA SER A 127 -8.93 -14.67 -1.36
C SER A 127 -8.87 -14.41 0.16
N LEU A 128 -7.78 -13.81 0.65
CA LEU A 128 -7.63 -13.40 2.05
C LEU A 128 -8.31 -12.05 2.32
N LEU A 129 -8.19 -11.11 1.39
CA LEU A 129 -8.73 -9.76 1.55
C LEU A 129 -10.24 -9.73 1.34
N ASP A 130 -10.74 -10.44 0.33
CA ASP A 130 -12.14 -10.39 -0.11
C ASP A 130 -12.76 -11.78 -0.33
N PRO A 131 -12.87 -12.60 0.74
CA PRO A 131 -13.47 -13.94 0.64
C PRO A 131 -14.95 -13.90 0.23
N GLY A 132 -15.66 -12.82 0.58
CA GLY A 132 -17.07 -12.60 0.26
C GLY A 132 -17.31 -12.06 -1.14
N LYS A 133 -16.26 -11.65 -1.88
CA LYS A 133 -16.35 -10.97 -3.17
C LYS A 133 -17.19 -9.68 -3.10
N GLU A 134 -17.01 -8.93 -2.03
CA GLU A 134 -17.74 -7.71 -1.72
C GLU A 134 -17.28 -6.51 -2.57
N GLY A 135 -16.10 -6.62 -3.19
CA GLY A 135 -15.57 -5.65 -4.13
C GLY A 135 -14.22 -5.12 -3.70
N MET A 136 -13.20 -5.94 -3.95
CA MET A 136 -11.81 -5.51 -3.86
C MET A 136 -11.08 -5.73 -5.17
N ASP A 137 -10.10 -4.87 -5.40
CA ASP A 137 -9.17 -4.94 -6.50
C ASP A 137 -7.74 -4.86 -5.95
N ILE A 138 -6.81 -5.57 -6.58
CA ILE A 138 -5.40 -5.60 -6.19
C ILE A 138 -4.55 -5.40 -7.43
N SER A 139 -3.61 -4.47 -7.33
CA SER A 139 -2.76 -4.02 -8.43
C SER A 139 -1.29 -4.10 -8.07
N ILE A 140 -0.49 -4.59 -9.01
CA ILE A 140 0.97 -4.47 -8.98
C ILE A 140 1.35 -3.28 -9.85
N ILE A 141 1.90 -2.27 -9.21
CA ILE A 141 2.43 -1.06 -9.84
C ILE A 141 3.96 -1.11 -9.77
N ARG A 142 4.64 -0.77 -10.86
CA ARG A 142 6.10 -0.79 -10.97
C ARG A 142 6.63 0.59 -11.34
N CYS A 143 7.83 0.90 -10.87
CA CYS A 143 8.62 2.01 -11.40
C CYS A 143 8.90 1.78 -12.88
N ILE A 144 8.69 2.79 -13.72
CA ILE A 144 9.14 2.73 -15.11
C ILE A 144 10.65 2.99 -15.13
N PRO A 145 11.46 2.09 -15.72
CA PRO A 145 12.89 2.30 -15.79
C PRO A 145 13.25 3.58 -16.54
N PRO A 146 14.16 4.42 -16.02
CA PRO A 146 14.59 5.62 -16.71
C PRO A 146 15.27 5.28 -18.05
N ARG A 147 15.08 6.15 -19.05
CA ARG A 147 15.61 5.96 -20.42
C ARG A 147 17.12 5.97 -20.51
N SER A 148 17.78 6.67 -19.60
CA SER A 148 19.22 6.80 -19.53
C SER A 148 19.71 6.72 -18.10
N GLU A 149 20.94 6.27 -17.95
CA GLU A 149 21.61 6.21 -16.65
C GLU A 149 21.72 7.61 -16.03
N GLY A 150 21.59 7.70 -14.70
CA GLY A 150 21.60 8.97 -13.97
C GLY A 150 20.28 9.75 -13.97
N VAL A 151 19.30 9.38 -14.79
CA VAL A 151 17.95 9.99 -14.75
C VAL A 151 17.12 9.34 -13.63
N HIS A 152 16.22 10.13 -13.04
CA HIS A 152 15.27 9.69 -12.04
C HIS A 152 14.11 8.89 -12.65
N VAL A 153 13.49 8.03 -11.85
CA VAL A 153 12.19 7.44 -12.16
C VAL A 153 11.16 8.56 -12.13
N GLN A 154 10.43 8.75 -13.24
CA GLN A 154 9.48 9.85 -13.42
C GLN A 154 8.02 9.41 -13.39
N SER A 155 7.75 8.12 -13.57
CA SER A 155 6.39 7.59 -13.50
C SER A 155 6.36 6.14 -13.05
N LEU A 156 5.15 5.71 -12.75
CA LEU A 156 4.79 4.36 -12.39
C LEU A 156 3.87 3.77 -13.47
N CYS A 157 3.83 2.45 -13.54
CA CYS A 157 2.90 1.72 -14.39
C CYS A 157 2.24 0.59 -13.60
N GLU A 158 0.92 0.57 -13.55
CA GLU A 158 0.16 -0.63 -13.21
C GLU A 158 0.38 -1.65 -14.32
N VAL A 159 0.88 -2.84 -13.96
CA VAL A 159 1.27 -3.88 -14.94
C VAL A 159 0.43 -5.14 -14.84
N MET A 160 -0.23 -5.36 -13.70
CA MET A 160 -1.02 -6.55 -13.42
C MET A 160 -2.01 -6.25 -12.32
N GLY A 161 -3.18 -6.85 -12.37
CA GLY A 161 -4.09 -6.82 -11.24
C GLY A 161 -5.17 -7.90 -11.31
N ILE A 162 -5.91 -8.04 -10.22
CA ILE A 162 -7.01 -8.97 -10.03
C ILE A 162 -8.09 -8.28 -9.19
N GLY A 163 -9.36 -8.50 -9.49
CA GLY A 163 -10.44 -7.97 -8.68
C GLY A 163 -11.68 -8.85 -8.61
N ASN A 164 -12.55 -8.49 -7.69
CA ASN A 164 -13.94 -8.92 -7.64
C ASN A 164 -14.84 -7.76 -8.10
N PRO A 165 -16.09 -8.05 -8.53
CA PRO A 165 -17.03 -7.01 -8.95
C PRO A 165 -17.11 -5.84 -7.95
N PRO A 166 -17.09 -4.58 -8.40
CA PRO A 166 -17.31 -4.11 -9.76
C PRO A 166 -16.10 -4.20 -10.72
N TRP A 167 -14.93 -4.61 -10.23
CA TRP A 167 -13.72 -4.73 -11.06
C TRP A 167 -13.68 -6.05 -11.85
N PRO A 168 -12.90 -6.09 -12.96
CA PRO A 168 -12.74 -7.30 -13.75
C PRO A 168 -12.19 -8.46 -12.93
N SER A 169 -12.84 -9.62 -13.07
CA SER A 169 -12.37 -10.87 -12.46
C SER A 169 -11.24 -11.53 -13.25
N GLY A 170 -10.38 -12.24 -12.53
CA GLY A 170 -9.22 -12.91 -13.09
C GLY A 170 -7.99 -12.02 -13.12
N VAL A 171 -6.81 -12.65 -13.09
CA VAL A 171 -5.55 -11.93 -13.19
C VAL A 171 -5.35 -11.50 -14.63
N ASP A 172 -5.19 -10.20 -14.85
CA ASP A 172 -4.95 -9.65 -16.19
C ASP A 172 -3.80 -8.64 -16.19
N ARG A 173 -3.23 -8.44 -17.38
CA ARG A 173 -2.30 -7.35 -17.64
C ARG A 173 -3.08 -6.04 -17.66
N ARG A 174 -2.56 -5.08 -16.92
CA ARG A 174 -3.07 -3.71 -16.91
C ARG A 174 -1.99 -2.78 -17.45
N LEU A 175 -2.42 -1.61 -17.91
CA LEU A 175 -1.51 -0.60 -18.40
C LEU A 175 -2.06 0.78 -18.05
N LEU A 176 -1.81 1.18 -16.82
CA LEU A 176 -2.17 2.49 -16.29
C LEU A 176 -0.92 3.21 -15.85
N PHE A 177 -0.64 4.37 -16.46
CA PHE A 177 0.44 5.24 -16.04
C PHE A 177 -0.02 6.10 -14.87
N LEU A 178 0.82 6.17 -13.84
CA LEU A 178 0.55 6.85 -12.59
C LEU A 178 1.76 7.70 -12.20
N GLY A 179 1.51 8.85 -11.60
CA GLY A 179 2.53 9.77 -11.15
C GLY A 179 2.38 10.14 -9.69
N SER A 180 2.91 11.32 -9.33
CA SER A 180 2.80 11.92 -8.00
C SER A 180 1.35 12.22 -7.58
N GLU A 181 0.41 12.26 -8.54
CA GLU A 181 -1.02 12.46 -8.29
C GLU A 181 -1.72 11.22 -7.71
N SER A 182 -1.05 10.08 -7.64
CA SER A 182 -1.64 8.80 -7.22
C SER A 182 -1.22 8.38 -5.81
N LEU A 183 -2.05 7.59 -5.12
CA LEU A 183 -1.69 6.98 -3.84
C LEU A 183 -0.42 6.11 -3.95
N ALA A 184 -0.30 5.35 -5.06
CA ALA A 184 0.89 4.57 -5.37
C ALA A 184 2.13 5.47 -5.52
N GLY A 185 1.98 6.63 -6.16
CA GLY A 185 3.02 7.64 -6.29
C GLY A 185 3.52 8.12 -4.94
N TRP A 186 2.61 8.51 -4.07
CA TRP A 186 2.94 8.94 -2.70
C TRP A 186 3.73 7.86 -1.94
N VAL A 187 3.26 6.60 -1.98
CA VAL A 187 3.92 5.48 -1.31
C VAL A 187 5.33 5.23 -1.85
N VAL A 188 5.50 5.33 -3.17
CA VAL A 188 6.80 5.14 -3.81
C VAL A 188 7.75 6.29 -3.49
N GLU A 189 7.32 7.54 -3.47
CA GLU A 189 8.20 8.68 -3.13
C GLU A 189 8.64 8.66 -1.67
N HIS A 190 7.74 8.30 -0.75
CA HIS A 190 8.02 8.32 0.69
C HIS A 190 8.63 7.02 1.20
N SER A 191 8.60 5.93 0.41
CA SER A 191 9.03 4.59 0.84
C SER A 191 8.23 4.07 2.06
N GLU A 192 7.01 4.56 2.25
CA GLU A 192 6.15 4.28 3.41
C GLU A 192 4.75 3.84 2.95
N PRO A 193 4.13 2.88 3.63
CA PRO A 193 2.77 2.47 3.32
C PRO A 193 1.76 3.59 3.65
N SER A 194 0.66 3.61 2.90
CA SER A 194 -0.42 4.59 3.08
C SER A 194 -1.79 3.92 2.97
N VAL A 195 -2.72 4.38 3.79
CA VAL A 195 -4.08 3.82 3.90
C VAL A 195 -5.08 4.96 3.93
N ILE A 196 -6.06 4.88 3.05
CA ILE A 196 -7.20 5.78 2.98
C ILE A 196 -8.43 4.93 3.27
N GLN A 197 -9.04 5.16 4.43
CA GLN A 197 -10.23 4.42 4.84
C GLN A 197 -11.50 4.94 4.15
N ASP A 198 -11.53 6.21 3.75
CA ASP A 198 -12.69 6.79 3.07
C ASP A 198 -12.23 7.97 2.20
N PHE A 199 -12.29 7.83 0.88
CA PHE A 199 -11.96 8.91 -0.06
C PHE A 199 -12.94 10.10 -0.01
N GLY A 200 -14.12 9.94 0.59
CA GLY A 200 -15.09 11.02 0.81
C GLY A 200 -14.77 11.91 2.00
N SER A 201 -13.80 11.54 2.85
CA SER A 201 -13.48 12.27 4.06
C SER A 201 -12.81 13.63 3.79
N PRO A 202 -13.24 14.70 4.48
CA PRO A 202 -12.67 16.04 4.28
C PRO A 202 -11.20 16.11 4.74
N GLY A 203 -10.36 16.79 3.96
CA GLY A 203 -8.94 17.04 4.30
C GLY A 203 -7.94 16.02 3.74
N LEU A 204 -8.38 15.07 2.91
CA LEU A 204 -7.49 14.18 2.17
C LEU A 204 -6.74 14.90 1.05
N LEU A 205 -5.54 14.40 0.74
CA LEU A 205 -4.83 14.78 -0.47
C LEU A 205 -5.66 14.37 -1.70
N PRO A 206 -5.71 15.20 -2.76
CA PRO A 206 -6.55 14.96 -3.94
C PRO A 206 -5.92 13.89 -4.84
N PHE A 207 -5.77 12.67 -4.31
CA PHE A 207 -5.28 11.56 -5.09
C PHE A 207 -6.24 11.26 -6.23
N ARG A 208 -5.69 10.78 -7.34
CA ARG A 208 -6.45 10.15 -8.40
C ARG A 208 -7.22 8.94 -7.85
N ILE A 209 -8.55 8.99 -7.97
CA ILE A 209 -9.46 7.92 -7.54
C ILE A 209 -9.90 7.11 -8.75
N THR A 210 -9.88 5.78 -8.64
CA THR A 210 -10.38 4.88 -9.67
C THR A 210 -11.91 4.76 -9.58
N THR A 211 -12.60 4.57 -10.70
CA THR A 211 -14.07 4.40 -10.70
C THR A 211 -14.50 3.26 -9.75
N GLY A 212 -15.37 3.57 -8.80
CA GLY A 212 -15.90 2.61 -7.83
C GLY A 212 -15.05 2.43 -6.57
N GLU A 213 -13.89 3.07 -6.50
CA GLU A 213 -13.01 3.07 -5.33
C GLU A 213 -13.53 4.01 -4.24
N LYS A 214 -13.65 3.50 -3.02
CA LYS A 214 -14.07 4.24 -1.83
C LYS A 214 -13.03 4.22 -0.72
N SER A 215 -12.17 3.22 -0.68
CA SER A 215 -11.02 3.14 0.21
C SER A 215 -9.86 2.43 -0.49
N ALA A 216 -8.62 2.69 -0.07
CA ALA A 216 -7.44 2.05 -0.64
C ALA A 216 -6.31 1.89 0.39
N ALA A 217 -5.48 0.88 0.19
CA ALA A 217 -4.25 0.67 0.93
C ALA A 217 -3.11 0.32 -0.03
N ALA A 218 -1.95 0.95 0.17
CA ALA A 218 -0.81 0.85 -0.71
C ALA A 218 0.47 0.60 0.10
N TYR A 219 1.27 -0.36 -0.36
CA TYR A 219 2.51 -0.80 0.29
C TYR A 219 3.66 -0.80 -0.72
N PRO A 220 4.84 -0.24 -0.35
CA PRO A 220 5.97 -0.21 -1.25
C PRO A 220 6.55 -1.62 -1.43
N ILE A 221 6.91 -1.96 -2.67
CA ILE A 221 7.64 -3.20 -2.96
C ILE A 221 9.13 -2.89 -2.81
N LEU A 222 9.71 -3.36 -1.71
CA LEU A 222 11.08 -3.03 -1.30
C LEU A 222 12.03 -4.22 -1.43
N ARG A 223 13.28 -3.93 -1.79
CA ARG A 223 14.42 -4.86 -1.69
C ARG A 223 15.64 -4.10 -1.19
N ALA A 224 16.17 -4.51 -0.04
CA ALA A 224 17.37 -3.90 0.57
C ALA A 224 17.29 -2.35 0.66
N GLY A 225 16.13 -1.82 1.06
CA GLY A 225 15.90 -0.38 1.18
C GLY A 225 15.68 0.37 -0.15
N LYS A 226 15.73 -0.32 -1.29
CA LYS A 226 15.41 0.22 -2.62
C LYS A 226 13.98 -0.12 -3.01
N ILE A 227 13.35 0.73 -3.81
CA ILE A 227 11.94 0.66 -4.20
C ILE A 227 11.81 0.18 -5.65
N GLY A 228 10.98 -0.83 -5.88
CA GLY A 228 10.65 -1.30 -7.23
C GLY A 228 9.26 -0.90 -7.72
N GLY A 229 8.41 -0.40 -6.82
CA GLY A 229 7.02 -0.05 -7.11
C GLY A 229 6.14 -0.18 -5.88
N CYS A 230 4.88 -0.50 -6.10
CA CYS A 230 3.83 -0.53 -5.08
C CYS A 230 2.89 -1.72 -5.31
N LEU A 231 2.51 -2.39 -4.23
CA LEU A 231 1.32 -3.24 -4.18
C LEU A 231 0.18 -2.38 -3.66
N MET A 232 -0.89 -2.24 -4.42
CA MET A 232 -2.06 -1.47 -4.03
C MET A 232 -3.28 -2.36 -3.99
N ALA A 233 -4.17 -2.14 -3.03
CA ALA A 233 -5.49 -2.71 -3.02
C ALA A 233 -6.53 -1.60 -2.83
N SER A 234 -7.62 -1.74 -3.56
CA SER A 234 -8.74 -0.80 -3.61
C SER A 234 -10.02 -1.53 -3.22
N SER A 235 -10.95 -0.83 -2.57
CA SER A 235 -12.25 -1.38 -2.21
C SER A 235 -13.38 -0.41 -2.53
N ASN A 236 -14.53 -0.96 -2.90
CA ASN A 236 -15.78 -0.21 -3.09
C ASN A 236 -16.52 0.07 -1.76
N ILE A 237 -15.91 -0.32 -0.63
CA ILE A 237 -16.43 -0.15 0.72
C ILE A 237 -15.49 0.77 1.51
N GLU A 238 -16.07 1.69 2.27
CA GLU A 238 -15.36 2.55 3.22
C GLU A 238 -14.92 1.72 4.43
N ASN A 239 -13.82 2.10 5.07
CA ASN A 239 -13.27 1.43 6.26
C ASN A 239 -12.96 -0.06 6.05
N ALA A 240 -12.64 -0.46 4.81
CA ALA A 240 -12.36 -1.85 4.49
C ALA A 240 -11.02 -2.37 5.06
N TRP A 241 -10.10 -1.50 5.47
CA TRP A 241 -8.73 -1.91 5.82
C TRP A 241 -8.57 -2.21 7.30
N THR A 242 -8.72 -3.50 7.63
CA THR A 242 -8.45 -4.02 8.97
C THR A 242 -6.95 -4.29 9.17
N PRO A 243 -6.45 -4.40 10.42
CA PRO A 243 -5.05 -4.73 10.70
C PRO A 243 -4.58 -6.01 10.01
N LEU A 244 -5.42 -7.04 9.97
CA LEU A 244 -5.11 -8.30 9.29
C LEU A 244 -4.93 -8.09 7.78
N ARG A 245 -5.85 -7.36 7.14
CA ARG A 245 -5.77 -7.03 5.70
C ARG A 245 -4.50 -6.24 5.39
N LEU A 246 -4.16 -5.26 6.24
CA LEU A 246 -2.94 -4.47 6.13
C LEU A 246 -1.67 -5.32 6.32
N TYR A 247 -1.67 -6.23 7.28
CA TYR A 247 -0.56 -7.18 7.49
C TYR A 247 -0.38 -8.11 6.29
N CYS A 248 -1.47 -8.61 5.70
CA CYS A 248 -1.41 -9.38 4.46
C CYS A 248 -0.78 -8.56 3.32
N LEU A 249 -1.21 -7.31 3.11
CA LEU A 249 -0.63 -6.45 2.06
C LEU A 249 0.87 -6.27 2.24
N ASP A 250 1.34 -5.95 3.45
CA ASP A 250 2.77 -5.82 3.75
C ASP A 250 3.53 -7.12 3.48
N ALA A 251 2.99 -8.26 3.91
CA ALA A 251 3.62 -9.56 3.75
C ALA A 251 3.73 -9.97 2.26
N TYR A 252 2.69 -9.73 1.46
CA TYR A 252 2.71 -10.03 0.03
C TYR A 252 3.53 -9.03 -0.78
N ALA A 253 3.62 -7.76 -0.38
CA ALA A 253 4.54 -6.80 -1.01
C ALA A 253 5.99 -7.30 -0.95
N LYS A 254 6.40 -7.94 0.15
CA LYS A 254 7.71 -8.58 0.31
C LYS A 254 7.88 -9.81 -0.60
N LEU A 255 6.85 -10.64 -0.74
CA LEU A 255 6.91 -11.79 -1.65
C LEU A 255 7.00 -11.36 -3.12
N LEU A 256 6.26 -10.31 -3.50
CA LEU A 256 6.27 -9.76 -4.85
C LEU A 256 7.61 -9.12 -5.23
N ALA A 257 8.44 -8.77 -4.25
CA ALA A 257 9.81 -8.35 -4.51
C ALA A 257 10.67 -9.47 -5.09
N LEU A 258 10.44 -10.75 -4.75
CA LEU A 258 11.26 -11.90 -5.20
C LEU A 258 11.39 -12.00 -6.73
N PRO A 259 10.29 -12.03 -7.52
CA PRO A 259 10.34 -12.18 -8.98
C PRO A 259 10.85 -10.95 -9.75
N MET A 260 11.27 -9.87 -9.06
CA MET A 260 11.80 -8.66 -9.70
C MET A 260 13.32 -8.75 -9.85
N GLY A 261 13.87 -8.17 -10.93
CA GLY A 261 15.30 -8.07 -11.15
C GLY A 261 15.94 -7.01 -10.24
N GLU A 262 17.26 -7.08 -10.02
CA GLU A 262 17.95 -6.04 -9.22
C GLU A 262 17.84 -4.65 -9.85
N THR A 263 17.85 -4.58 -11.18
CA THR A 263 17.69 -3.34 -11.95
C THR A 263 16.29 -2.74 -11.87
N ASP A 264 15.32 -3.46 -11.29
CA ASP A 264 13.97 -2.96 -11.07
C ASP A 264 13.86 -2.11 -9.80
N PHE A 265 14.90 -2.03 -8.96
CA PHE A 265 14.87 -1.33 -7.67
C PHE A 265 15.76 -0.08 -7.64
N TYR A 266 15.20 1.02 -7.15
CA TYR A 266 15.80 2.34 -7.15
C TYR A 266 15.95 2.87 -5.72
N GLU A 267 17.02 3.62 -5.46
CA GLU A 267 17.14 4.38 -4.21
C GLU A 267 16.11 5.51 -4.20
N SER A 268 15.58 5.89 -3.03
CA SER A 268 14.55 6.92 -2.93
C SER A 268 14.98 8.25 -3.56
N GLN A 269 16.27 8.58 -3.50
CA GLN A 269 16.86 9.77 -4.13
C GLN A 269 16.83 9.74 -5.67
N ARG A 270 16.59 8.56 -6.26
CA ARG A 270 16.45 8.37 -7.70
C ARG A 270 14.99 8.39 -8.17
N ILE A 271 14.05 8.73 -7.29
CA ILE A 271 12.63 8.81 -7.59
C ILE A 271 12.24 10.28 -7.56
N ALA A 272 11.66 10.75 -8.65
CA ALA A 272 11.14 12.10 -8.79
C ALA A 272 9.93 12.01 -9.72
N LEU A 273 8.80 11.56 -9.17
CA LEU A 273 7.62 11.30 -9.99
C LEU A 273 7.06 12.63 -10.50
N ARG A 274 6.61 12.62 -11.75
CA ARG A 274 5.85 13.72 -12.34
C ARG A 274 4.36 13.38 -12.28
N GLU A 275 3.52 14.39 -12.36
CA GLU A 275 2.10 14.16 -12.57
C GLU A 275 1.86 13.55 -13.95
N MET A 276 1.02 12.53 -14.02
CA MET A 276 0.61 11.88 -15.27
C MET A 276 -0.75 12.39 -15.73
N THR A 277 -0.92 12.52 -17.06
CA THR A 277 -2.21 12.87 -17.65
C THR A 277 -3.29 11.87 -17.27
N ILE A 278 -4.38 12.36 -16.68
CA ILE A 278 -5.56 11.53 -16.39
C ILE A 278 -6.32 11.30 -17.69
N LEU A 279 -6.37 10.04 -18.12
CA LEU A 279 -7.01 9.63 -19.36
C LEU A 279 -8.45 9.18 -19.11
N ALA A 280 -9.30 9.33 -20.11
CA ALA A 280 -10.63 8.73 -20.08
C ALA A 280 -10.52 7.18 -20.12
N PRO A 281 -11.43 6.42 -19.50
CA PRO A 281 -11.34 4.95 -19.43
C PRO A 281 -11.19 4.25 -20.79
N SER A 282 -11.81 4.79 -21.84
CA SER A 282 -11.69 4.26 -23.21
C SER A 282 -10.28 4.41 -23.78
N ARG A 283 -9.56 5.48 -23.42
CA ARG A 283 -8.18 5.72 -23.84
C ARG A 283 -7.21 4.78 -23.11
N GLU A 284 -7.45 4.51 -21.83
CA GLU A 284 -6.65 3.55 -21.04
C GLU A 284 -6.73 2.14 -21.60
N GLN A 285 -7.93 1.67 -21.96
CA GLN A 285 -8.10 0.38 -22.63
C GLN A 285 -7.36 0.34 -23.98
N HIS A 286 -7.36 1.45 -24.71
CA HIS A 286 -6.64 1.55 -25.97
C HIS A 286 -5.12 1.51 -25.80
N LEU A 287 -4.57 2.05 -24.71
CA LEU A 287 -3.13 1.99 -24.42
C LEU A 287 -2.64 0.54 -24.35
N LEU A 288 -3.42 -0.38 -23.76
CA LEU A 288 -3.03 -1.78 -23.69
C LEU A 288 -2.92 -2.43 -25.08
N LEU A 289 -3.86 -2.14 -25.98
CA LEU A 289 -3.83 -2.61 -27.37
C LEU A 289 -2.63 -2.03 -28.12
N GLU A 290 -2.41 -0.72 -27.98
CA GLU A 290 -1.29 -0.02 -28.60
C GLU A 290 0.06 -0.56 -28.11
N PHE A 291 0.17 -0.85 -26.81
CA PHE A 291 1.34 -1.48 -26.23
C PHE A 291 1.64 -2.84 -26.89
N GLN A 292 0.61 -3.69 -27.03
CA GLN A 292 0.76 -5.01 -27.66
C GLN A 292 1.16 -4.91 -29.13
N ASP A 293 0.63 -3.92 -29.86
CA ASP A 293 1.01 -3.65 -31.25
C ASP A 293 2.47 -3.18 -31.35
N ARG A 294 2.86 -2.18 -30.55
CA ARG A 294 4.24 -1.66 -30.51
C ARG A 294 5.24 -2.75 -30.13
N LEU A 295 4.91 -3.58 -29.15
CA LEU A 295 5.75 -4.70 -28.72
C LEU A 295 5.93 -5.73 -29.85
N ARG A 296 4.86 -6.08 -30.56
CA ARG A 296 4.93 -6.98 -31.73
C ARG A 296 5.76 -6.39 -32.86
N GLN A 297 5.61 -5.10 -33.15
CA GLN A 297 6.38 -4.41 -34.18
C GLN A 297 7.87 -4.34 -33.82
N LEU A 298 8.21 -3.95 -32.59
CA LEU A 298 9.60 -3.84 -32.12
C LEU A 298 10.31 -5.19 -32.18
N ARG A 299 9.65 -6.27 -31.73
CA ARG A 299 10.22 -7.62 -31.78
C ARG A 299 10.38 -8.18 -33.19
N ARG A 300 9.57 -7.71 -34.15
CA ARG A 300 9.75 -8.04 -35.57
C ARG A 300 10.92 -7.27 -36.19
N ALA A 301 11.13 -6.03 -35.79
CA ALA A 301 12.23 -5.21 -36.30
C ALA A 301 13.59 -5.57 -35.66
N GLN A 302 13.59 -5.95 -34.38
CA GLN A 302 14.80 -6.21 -33.59
C GLN A 302 14.72 -7.55 -32.85
N HIS A 303 14.99 -8.63 -33.58
CA HIS A 303 14.90 -9.99 -33.06
C HIS A 303 15.90 -10.34 -31.93
N THR A 304 16.94 -9.53 -31.75
CA THR A 304 17.97 -9.74 -30.73
C THR A 304 17.56 -9.24 -29.33
N LEU A 305 16.53 -8.41 -29.24
CA LEU A 305 16.04 -7.92 -27.95
C LEU A 305 15.34 -9.03 -27.17
N SER A 306 15.67 -9.14 -25.89
CA SER A 306 14.86 -9.95 -24.98
C SER A 306 13.47 -9.35 -24.82
N ILE A 307 12.49 -10.16 -24.43
CA ILE A 307 11.13 -9.68 -24.21
C ILE A 307 11.08 -8.57 -23.16
N VAL A 308 11.85 -8.67 -22.09
CA VAL A 308 11.91 -7.68 -21.00
C VAL A 308 12.47 -6.34 -21.50
N GLN A 309 13.51 -6.39 -22.34
CA GLN A 309 14.08 -5.18 -22.95
C GLN A 309 13.08 -4.53 -23.91
N ALA A 310 12.41 -5.32 -24.75
CA ALA A 310 11.41 -4.82 -25.67
C ALA A 310 10.22 -4.17 -24.93
N GLU A 311 9.73 -4.80 -23.86
CA GLU A 311 8.68 -4.22 -23.02
C GLU A 311 9.11 -2.92 -22.37
N THR A 312 10.33 -2.87 -21.82
CA THR A 312 10.88 -1.66 -21.19
C THR A 312 10.94 -0.49 -22.19
N LEU A 313 11.44 -0.74 -23.41
CA LEU A 313 11.52 0.28 -24.45
C LEU A 313 10.14 0.80 -24.87
N VAL A 314 9.16 -0.09 -25.02
CA VAL A 314 7.79 0.32 -25.38
C VAL A 314 7.15 1.13 -24.25
N LEU A 315 7.31 0.71 -23.00
CA LEU A 315 6.82 1.46 -21.83
C LEU A 315 7.42 2.86 -21.77
N GLN A 316 8.74 2.97 -21.92
CA GLN A 316 9.45 4.25 -21.96
C GLN A 316 8.95 5.14 -23.10
N GLN A 317 8.72 4.58 -24.29
CA GLN A 317 8.19 5.33 -25.44
C GLN A 317 6.78 5.87 -25.17
N MET A 318 5.92 5.07 -24.55
CA MET A 318 4.56 5.47 -24.18
C MET A 318 4.57 6.51 -23.05
N GLU A 319 5.41 6.32 -22.03
CA GLU A 319 5.61 7.28 -20.93
C GLU A 319 5.87 8.70 -21.46
N ALA A 320 6.87 8.85 -22.34
CA ALA A 320 7.19 10.20 -22.82
C ALA A 320 6.13 10.78 -23.75
N ALA A 321 5.37 9.96 -24.48
CA ALA A 321 4.24 10.46 -25.26
C ALA A 321 3.18 11.07 -24.33
N LEU A 322 2.90 10.40 -23.21
CA LEU A 322 1.93 10.87 -22.20
C LEU A 322 2.44 12.09 -21.42
N MET A 323 3.75 12.21 -21.19
CA MET A 323 4.33 13.39 -20.53
C MET A 323 4.41 14.63 -21.43
N ILE A 324 4.47 14.46 -22.75
CA ILE A 324 4.39 15.61 -23.68
C ILE A 324 2.96 16.16 -23.73
N GLU A 325 1.95 15.30 -23.56
CA GLU A 325 0.54 15.72 -23.53
C GLU A 325 0.14 16.48 -22.25
N SER A 326 0.97 16.46 -21.20
CA SER A 326 0.73 17.18 -19.94
C SER A 326 1.41 18.54 -19.81
N GLU A 327 2.26 18.93 -20.78
CA GLU A 327 2.94 20.24 -20.85
C GLU A 327 2.17 21.23 -21.75
#